data_AF-A0A1G0B2L5-F1
#
_entry.id   AF-A0A1G0B2L5-F1
#
_cell.length_a   1.000
_cell.length_b   1.000
_cell.length_c   1.000
_cell.angle_alpha   90.00
_cell.angle_beta   90.00
_cell.angle_gamma   90.00
#
_symmetry.space_group_name_H-M   'P 1'
#
loop_
_entity.id
_entity.type
_entity.pdbx_description
1 polymer ?
#
loop_
_entity_poly.entity_id
_entity_poly.type
_entity_poly.pdbx_seq_one_letter_code
_entity_poly.pdbx_strand_id
1 'polypeptide(L)'
;MQISHSQIEQVLHALAEAKAGHSRGKAKLKTVRPGGESPGGLSDEKIREICRLIAAMPDTREDRLSEVMEALASGKYDPSSIEVAEKLLGRALADRLR
;
A
#
# COMPACT_ATOMS: atom_id res chain seq x y z
N MET A 1 22.93 33.47 17.78
CA MET A 1 23.15 33.04 16.39
C MET A 1 22.15 33.77 15.51
N GLN A 2 22.60 34.70 14.68
CA GLN A 2 21.73 35.36 13.71
C GLN A 2 22.07 34.80 12.33
N ILE A 3 21.14 34.05 11.75
CA ILE A 3 21.25 33.53 10.39
C ILE A 3 20.99 34.72 9.45
N SER A 4 21.92 35.01 8.53
CA SER A 4 21.77 36.13 7.60
C SER A 4 20.73 35.81 6.53
N HIS A 5 20.07 36.84 6.00
CA HIS A 5 19.08 36.70 4.93
C HIS A 5 19.63 35.92 3.72
N SER A 6 20.90 36.16 3.38
CA SER A 6 21.60 35.44 2.30
C SER A 6 21.75 33.94 2.55
N GLN A 7 21.89 33.51 3.80
CA GLN A 7 21.96 32.09 4.16
C GLN A 7 20.60 31.41 4.00
N ILE A 8 19.51 32.13 4.27
CA ILE A 8 18.14 31.64 4.07
C ILE A 8 17.88 31.42 2.57
N GLU A 9 18.26 32.37 1.72
CA GLU A 9 18.11 32.26 0.27
C GLU A 9 18.89 31.08 -0.32
N GLN A 10 20.12 30.87 0.14
CA GLN A 10 20.95 29.73 -0.31
C GLN A 10 20.32 28.38 0.05
N VAL A 11 19.77 28.25 1.26
CA VAL A 11 19.08 27.02 1.69
C VAL A 11 17.80 26.79 0.89
N LEU A 12 17.03 27.85 0.62
CA LEU A 12 15.82 27.77 -0.20
C LEU A 12 16.13 27.34 -1.64
N HIS A 13 17.21 27.86 -2.23
CA HIS A 13 17.64 27.48 -3.59
C HIS A 13 18.06 26.01 -3.65
N ALA A 14 18.88 25.56 -2.70
CA ALA A 14 19.32 24.17 -2.59
C ALA A 14 18.12 23.19 -2.42
N LEU A 15 17.09 23.60 -1.66
CA LEU A 15 15.90 22.79 -1.43
C LEU A 15 14.99 22.75 -2.68
N ALA A 16 14.91 23.84 -3.44
CA ALA A 16 14.18 23.89 -4.71
C ALA A 16 14.84 22.97 -5.77
N GLU A 17 16.17 22.97 -5.86
CA GLU A 17 16.92 22.10 -6.77
C GLU A 17 16.79 20.62 -6.39
N ALA A 18 16.84 20.29 -5.10
CA ALA A 18 16.61 18.93 -4.60
C ALA A 18 15.19 18.42 -4.95
N LYS A 19 14.18 19.30 -4.88
CA LYS A 19 12.79 18.98 -5.25
C LYS A 19 12.61 18.77 -6.75
N ALA A 20 13.33 19.53 -7.59
CA ALA A 20 13.33 19.35 -9.04
C ALA A 20 14.01 18.02 -9.47
N GLY A 21 15.04 17.57 -8.74
CA GLY A 21 15.69 16.27 -8.97
C GLY A 21 14.78 15.07 -8.69
N HIS A 22 13.88 15.16 -7.72
CA HIS A 22 12.98 14.06 -7.32
C HIS A 22 11.81 13.79 -8.27
N SER A 23 11.53 14.65 -9.25
CA SER A 23 10.42 14.43 -10.21
C SER A 23 10.83 13.66 -11.47
N ARG A 24 12.14 13.38 -11.68
CA ARG A 24 12.64 12.66 -12.87
C ARG A 24 12.43 11.14 -12.83
N GLY A 25 11.99 10.58 -11.71
CA GLY A 25 11.77 9.15 -11.51
C GLY A 25 10.31 8.69 -11.45
N LYS A 26 9.32 9.54 -11.78
CA LYS A 26 7.93 9.08 -11.82
C LYS A 26 7.71 8.24 -13.08
N ALA A 27 7.73 6.92 -12.91
CA ALA A 27 7.19 5.98 -13.88
C ALA A 27 5.84 6.52 -14.37
N LYS A 28 5.73 6.74 -15.68
CA LYS A 28 4.46 7.12 -16.32
C LYS A 28 3.49 5.96 -16.09
N LEU A 29 2.65 6.06 -15.08
CA LEU A 29 1.46 5.23 -14.96
C LEU A 29 0.66 5.45 -16.24
N LYS A 30 0.57 4.41 -17.08
CA LYS A 30 -0.29 4.43 -18.26
C LYS A 30 -1.71 4.66 -17.77
N THR A 31 -2.28 5.81 -18.10
CA THR A 31 -3.71 6.07 -17.95
C THR A 31 -4.45 5.07 -18.84
N VAL A 32 -5.14 4.11 -18.24
CA VAL A 32 -6.07 3.22 -18.95
C VAL A 32 -7.18 4.12 -19.51
N ARG A 33 -7.19 4.28 -20.83
CA ARG A 33 -8.23 5.02 -21.55
C ARG A 33 -9.49 4.15 -21.56
N PRO A 34 -10.66 4.62 -21.11
CA PRO A 34 -11.88 3.83 -21.06
C PRO A 34 -12.49 3.73 -22.47
N GLY A 35 -11.85 2.95 -23.34
CA GLY A 35 -12.30 2.80 -24.73
C GLY A 35 -11.32 2.11 -25.68
N GLY A 36 -10.23 1.52 -25.19
CA GLY A 36 -9.44 0.59 -25.99
C GLY A 36 -9.98 -0.81 -25.77
N GLU A 37 -10.57 -1.42 -26.81
CA GLU A 37 -10.89 -2.84 -26.81
C GLU A 37 -9.62 -3.62 -26.47
N SER A 38 -9.58 -4.18 -25.26
CA SER A 38 -8.55 -5.14 -24.88
C SER A 38 -8.76 -6.41 -25.69
N PRO A 39 -7.78 -6.86 -26.50
CA PRO A 39 -7.87 -8.13 -27.17
C PRO A 39 -7.68 -9.23 -26.12
N GLY A 40 -8.79 -9.83 -25.69
CA GLY A 40 -8.80 -10.91 -24.70
C GLY A 40 -9.55 -10.59 -23.41
N GLY A 41 -10.72 -9.96 -23.50
CA GLY A 41 -11.66 -9.94 -22.39
C GLY A 41 -12.07 -11.37 -22.01
N LEU A 42 -11.91 -11.73 -20.74
CA LEU A 42 -12.53 -12.94 -20.20
C LEU A 42 -14.04 -12.86 -20.49
N SER A 43 -14.64 -13.96 -20.96
CA SER A 43 -16.10 -13.99 -21.12
C SER A 43 -16.78 -13.68 -19.79
N ASP A 44 -17.92 -13.00 -19.83
CA ASP A 44 -18.70 -12.65 -18.64
C ASP A 44 -18.98 -13.86 -17.74
N GLU A 45 -19.07 -15.04 -18.33
CA GLU A 45 -19.20 -16.33 -17.63
C GLU A 45 -17.95 -16.67 -16.80
N LYS A 46 -16.75 -16.53 -17.37
CA LYS A 46 -15.49 -16.72 -16.63
C LYS A 46 -15.32 -15.70 -15.52
N ILE A 47 -15.74 -14.46 -15.73
CA ILE A 47 -15.71 -13.43 -14.69
C ILE A 47 -16.63 -13.84 -13.52
N ARG A 48 -17.86 -14.29 -13.81
CA ARG A 48 -18.81 -14.75 -12.79
C ARG A 48 -18.31 -16.00 -12.06
N GLU A 49 -17.66 -16.93 -12.76
CA GLU A 49 -17.07 -18.13 -12.17
C GLU A 49 -15.91 -17.76 -11.22
N ILE A 50 -15.02 -16.87 -11.64
CA ILE A 50 -13.93 -16.35 -10.79
C ILE A 50 -14.49 -15.63 -9.57
N CYS A 51 -15.53 -14.80 -9.72
CA CYS A 51 -16.18 -14.15 -8.58
C CYS A 51 -16.79 -15.15 -7.60
N ARG A 52 -17.39 -16.24 -8.08
CA ARG A 52 -17.92 -17.31 -7.21
C ARG A 52 -16.80 -18.06 -6.50
N LEU A 53 -15.69 -18.35 -7.18
CA LEU A 53 -14.54 -19.01 -6.59
C LEU A 53 -13.89 -18.14 -5.51
N ILE A 54 -13.76 -16.83 -5.75
CA ILE A 54 -13.27 -15.87 -4.75
C ILE A 54 -14.22 -15.78 -3.55
N ALA A 55 -15.53 -15.77 -3.78
CA ALA A 55 -16.51 -15.75 -2.69
C ALA A 55 -16.58 -17.07 -1.89
N ALA A 56 -16.20 -18.19 -2.52
CA ALA A 56 -16.14 -19.51 -1.89
C ALA A 56 -14.78 -19.79 -1.23
N MET A 57 -13.78 -18.94 -1.43
CA MET A 57 -12.50 -19.07 -0.73
C MET A 57 -12.70 -18.80 0.77
N PRO A 58 -12.02 -19.57 1.64
CA PRO A 58 -12.02 -19.26 3.07
C PRO A 58 -11.43 -17.86 3.29
N ASP A 59 -12.12 -17.04 4.08
CA ASP A 59 -11.67 -15.70 4.49
C ASP A 59 -10.30 -15.75 5.21
N THR A 60 -9.96 -16.91 5.75
CA THR A 60 -8.71 -17.19 6.45
C THR A 60 -7.65 -17.72 5.51
N ARG A 61 -6.53 -16.99 5.40
CA ARG A 61 -5.32 -17.46 4.72
C ARG A 61 -4.54 -18.38 5.64
N GLU A 62 -4.76 -19.69 5.50
CA GLU A 62 -4.17 -20.73 6.35
C GLU A 62 -2.64 -20.63 6.45
N ASP A 63 -1.95 -20.34 5.34
CA ASP A 63 -0.48 -20.18 5.31
C ASP A 63 0.04 -19.07 6.23
N ARG A 64 -0.71 -17.97 6.37
CA ARG A 64 -0.33 -16.86 7.27
C ARG A 64 -0.71 -17.16 8.71
N LEU A 65 -1.77 -17.93 8.90
CA LEU A 65 -2.23 -18.32 10.22
C LEU A 65 -1.25 -19.31 10.87
N SER A 66 -0.77 -20.30 10.11
CA SER A 66 0.20 -21.28 10.58
C SER A 66 1.50 -20.62 11.05
N GLU A 67 2.06 -19.68 10.28
CA GLU A 67 3.27 -18.93 10.66
C GLU A 67 3.10 -18.19 12.00
N VAL A 68 1.96 -17.52 12.19
CA VAL A 68 1.65 -16.81 13.43
C VAL A 68 1.45 -17.78 14.59
N MET A 69 0.76 -18.90 14.36
CA MET A 69 0.56 -19.94 15.37
C MET A 69 1.87 -20.59 15.81
N GLU A 70 2.79 -20.85 14.88
CA GLU A 70 4.13 -21.36 15.18
C GLU A 70 4.97 -20.35 15.97
N ALA A 71 4.91 -19.06 15.62
CA ALA A 71 5.57 -18.00 16.37
C ALA A 71 5.04 -17.90 17.82
N LEU A 72 3.73 -18.03 18.00
CA LEU A 72 3.07 -18.09 19.31
C LEU A 72 3.49 -19.33 20.10
N ALA A 73 3.45 -20.52 19.49
CA ALA A 73 3.81 -21.78 20.14
C ALA A 73 5.29 -21.82 20.55
N SER A 74 6.17 -21.20 19.77
CA SER A 74 7.61 -21.09 20.07
C SER A 74 7.96 -19.97 21.05
N GLY A 75 6.98 -19.17 21.50
CA GLY A 75 7.19 -18.04 22.41
C GLY A 75 7.98 -16.88 21.80
N LYS A 76 8.13 -16.85 20.46
CA LYS A 76 8.88 -15.82 19.72
C LYS A 76 7.98 -14.71 19.17
N TYR A 77 6.67 -14.82 19.41
CA TYR A 77 5.72 -13.80 19.01
C TYR A 77 5.77 -12.63 19.99
N ASP A 78 6.49 -11.58 19.62
CA ASP A 78 6.62 -10.34 20.38
C ASP A 78 6.27 -9.15 19.47
N PRO A 79 4.98 -8.79 19.34
CA PRO A 79 4.56 -7.69 18.49
C PRO A 79 4.96 -6.34 19.10
N SER A 80 5.53 -5.46 18.27
CA SER A 80 5.89 -4.12 18.72
C SER A 80 4.65 -3.24 18.95
N SER A 81 4.80 -2.22 19.80
CA SER A 81 3.73 -1.24 20.06
C SER A 81 3.25 -0.52 18.79
N ILE A 82 4.15 -0.32 17.82
CA ILE A 82 3.82 0.29 16.52
C ILE A 82 2.94 -0.65 15.70
N GLU A 83 3.31 -1.94 15.58
CA GLU A 83 2.52 -2.92 14.84
C GLU A 83 1.12 -3.07 15.43
N VAL A 84 0.99 -3.06 16.76
CA VAL A 84 -0.30 -3.08 17.43
C VAL A 84 -1.12 -1.84 17.07
N ALA A 85 -0.51 -0.64 17.13
CA ALA A 85 -1.18 0.61 16.80
C ALA A 85 -1.68 0.64 15.33
N GLU A 86 -0.86 0.16 14.38
CA GLU A 86 -1.23 0.07 12.97
C GLU A 86 -2.43 -0.85 12.75
N LYS A 87 -2.47 -2.02 13.41
CA LYS A 87 -3.59 -2.95 13.30
C LYS A 87 -4.87 -2.37 13.90
N LEU A 88 -4.77 -1.68 15.03
CA LEU A 88 -5.91 -1.00 15.65
C LEU A 88 -6.46 0.13 14.76
N LEU A 89 -5.59 0.97 14.20
CA LEU A 89 -5.99 2.04 13.27
C LEU A 89 -6.60 1.46 11.99
N GLY A 90 -5.97 0.43 11.42
CA GLY A 90 -6.48 -0.26 10.24
C GLY A 90 -7.88 -0.83 10.48
N ARG A 91 -8.12 -1.42 11.65
CA ARG A 91 -9.45 -1.93 12.02
C ARG A 91 -10.47 -0.79 12.16
N ALA A 92 -10.12 0.28 12.88
CA ALA A 92 -11.01 1.42 13.07
C ALA A 92 -11.39 2.11 11.75
N LEU A 93 -10.48 2.13 10.77
CA LEU A 93 -10.75 2.62 9.42
C LEU A 93 -11.64 1.65 8.63
N ALA A 94 -11.36 0.35 8.66
CA ALA A 94 -12.17 -0.65 7.97
C ALA A 94 -13.62 -0.69 8.50
N ASP A 95 -13.80 -0.55 9.80
CA ASP A 95 -15.13 -0.52 10.44
C ASP A 95 -15.92 0.75 10.07
N ARG A 96 -15.24 1.86 9.74
CA ARG A 96 -15.89 3.11 9.27
C ARG A 96 -16.24 3.12 7.79
N LEU A 97 -15.61 2.27 6.99
CA LEU A 97 -15.78 2.21 5.53
C LEU A 97 -16.85 1.18 5.10
N ARG A 98 -17.41 0.42 6.04
CA ARG A 98 -18.59 -0.42 5.85
C ARG A 98 -19.88 0.38 6.00
#